data_AF-A0A1A2XR64-F1
#
_entry.id   AF-A0A1A2XR64-F1
#
_cell.length_a   1.000
_cell.length_b   1.000
_cell.length_c   1.000
_cell.angle_alpha   90.00
_cell.angle_beta   90.00
_cell.angle_gamma   90.00
#
_symmetry.space_group_name_H-M   'P 1'
#
loop_
_entity.id
_entity.type
_entity.pdbx_description
1 polymer ?
#
loop_
_entity_poly.entity_id
_entity_poly.type
_entity_poly.pdbx_seq_one_letter_code
_entity_poly.pdbx_strand_id
1 'polypeptide(L)'
;MQETTAPAKKKTAGKKAKTFELTLTVTGSADGEWRAEIKQGSSYLVRNVAVAAAAVSRAAKELHEELFTPIEALMNEARAQQAARVAVLEAELEAARKALADLD
;
A
#
# COMPACT_ATOMS: atom_id res chain seq x y z
N MET A 1 -10.45 49.90 51.45
CA MET A 1 -11.13 49.18 50.34
C MET A 1 -10.14 49.02 49.20
N GLN A 2 -10.31 47.97 48.40
CA GLN A 2 -9.43 47.42 47.34
C GLN A 2 -8.47 46.34 47.88
N GLU A 3 -8.93 45.10 48.02
CA GLU A 3 -9.28 44.07 47.00
C GLU A 3 -8.08 43.26 46.53
N THR A 4 -8.21 41.97 46.84
CA THR A 4 -7.36 40.83 46.57
C THR A 4 -7.16 40.57 45.08
N THR A 5 -5.94 40.25 44.65
CA THR A 5 -5.74 39.36 43.49
C THR A 5 -4.50 38.48 43.71
N ALA A 6 -4.76 37.20 43.99
CA ALA A 6 -3.75 36.15 44.03
C ALA A 6 -3.26 35.84 42.59
N PRO A 7 -1.95 35.58 42.38
CA PRO A 7 -1.46 35.21 41.06
C PRO A 7 -1.90 33.79 40.72
N ALA A 8 -2.74 33.65 39.69
CA ALA A 8 -3.14 32.38 39.13
C ALA A 8 -1.91 31.61 38.62
N LYS A 9 -1.65 30.44 39.22
CA LYS A 9 -0.63 29.48 38.76
C LYS A 9 -0.89 29.15 37.28
N LYS A 10 0.05 29.54 36.41
CA LYS A 10 0.08 29.16 34.99
C LYS A 10 0.14 27.63 34.91
N LYS A 11 -0.98 26.99 34.57
CA LYS A 11 -1.00 25.58 34.20
C LYS A 11 -0.19 25.45 32.92
N THR A 12 1.03 24.94 33.02
CA THR A 12 1.80 24.47 31.88
C THR A 12 0.97 23.41 31.18
N ALA A 13 0.43 23.76 30.02
CA ALA A 13 -0.26 22.82 29.15
C ALA A 13 0.75 21.72 28.81
N GLY A 14 0.58 20.56 29.44
CA GLY A 14 1.34 19.35 29.10
C GLY A 14 1.25 19.18 27.59
N LYS A 15 2.41 19.01 26.97
CA LYS A 15 2.58 18.67 25.56
C LYS A 15 1.70 17.45 25.27
N LYS A 16 0.44 17.66 24.90
CA LYS A 16 -0.46 16.59 24.51
C LYS A 16 0.20 15.94 23.31
N ALA A 17 0.55 14.66 23.43
CA ALA A 17 0.92 13.84 22.30
C ALA A 17 -0.18 14.06 21.26
N LYS A 18 0.14 14.78 20.18
CA LYS A 18 -0.82 15.09 19.14
C LYS A 18 -0.94 13.80 18.36
N THR A 19 -1.93 12.98 18.71
CA THR A 19 -2.26 11.78 17.95
C THR A 19 -2.60 12.25 16.54
N PHE A 20 -1.82 11.83 15.56
CA PHE A 20 -2.09 12.10 14.16
C PHE A 20 -2.71 10.84 13.57
N GLU A 21 -3.91 10.97 13.03
CA GLU A 21 -4.56 9.90 12.28
C GLU A 21 -4.08 10.00 10.82
N LEU A 22 -3.33 9.00 10.38
CA LEU A 22 -2.95 8.81 8.98
C LEU A 22 -3.67 7.58 8.44
N THR A 23 -4.23 7.70 7.24
CA THR A 23 -4.82 6.60 6.49
C THR A 23 -3.93 6.32 5.28
N LEU A 24 -3.27 5.17 5.29
CA LEU A 24 -2.54 4.64 4.13
C LEU A 24 -3.47 3.67 3.39
N THR A 25 -3.79 3.97 2.14
CA THR A 25 -4.51 3.06 1.25
C THR A 25 -3.53 2.52 0.21
N VAL A 26 -3.50 1.21 0.06
CA VAL A 26 -2.69 0.55 -0.98
C VAL A 26 -3.63 -0.23 -1.90
N THR A 27 -3.49 -0.03 -3.21
CA THR A 27 -4.26 -0.70 -4.24
C THR A 27 -3.31 -1.51 -5.10
N GLY A 28 -3.48 -2.83 -5.08
CA GLY A 28 -2.71 -3.76 -5.91
C GLY A 28 -3.55 -4.26 -7.08
N SER A 29 -2.92 -4.37 -8.25
CA SER A 29 -3.51 -4.96 -9.46
C SER A 29 -2.93 -6.35 -9.67
N ALA A 30 -3.71 -7.25 -10.28
CA ALA A 30 -3.26 -8.60 -10.63
C ALA A 30 -2.06 -8.63 -11.60
N ASP A 31 -1.78 -7.51 -12.26
CA ASP A 31 -0.63 -7.29 -13.14
C ASP A 31 0.68 -6.94 -12.40
N GLY A 32 0.63 -6.79 -11.07
CA GLY A 32 1.78 -6.39 -10.27
C GLY A 32 1.97 -4.87 -10.15
N GLU A 33 1.05 -4.07 -10.69
CA GLU A 33 0.99 -2.63 -10.43
C GLU A 33 0.39 -2.35 -9.06
N TRP A 34 1.19 -1.82 -8.13
CA TRP A 34 0.73 -1.35 -6.83
C TRP A 34 0.80 0.16 -6.75
N ARG A 35 -0.23 0.77 -6.16
CA ARG A 35 -0.31 2.20 -5.89
C ARG A 35 -0.59 2.45 -4.43
N ALA A 36 0.11 3.41 -3.83
CA ALA A 36 -0.17 3.87 -2.47
C ALA A 36 -0.62 5.33 -2.46
N GLU A 37 -1.54 5.62 -1.55
CA GLU A 37 -1.95 6.96 -1.18
C GLU A 37 -2.00 7.10 0.34
N ILE A 38 -1.55 8.26 0.85
CA ILE A 38 -1.58 8.57 2.28
C ILE A 38 -2.42 9.82 2.48
N LYS A 39 -3.38 9.73 3.39
CA LYS A 39 -4.24 10.81 3.86
C LYS A 39 -3.98 11.11 5.32
N GLN A 40 -4.08 12.37 5.71
CA GLN A 40 -4.15 12.80 7.11
C GLN A 40 -5.45 13.58 7.28
N GLY A 41 -6.40 13.01 8.03
CA GLY A 41 -7.77 13.51 8.08
C GLY A 41 -8.38 13.58 6.67
N SER A 42 -8.66 14.79 6.19
CA SER A 42 -9.25 15.04 4.87
C SER A 42 -8.23 15.39 3.78
N SER A 43 -6.95 15.55 4.12
CA SER A 43 -5.92 16.00 3.18
C SER A 43 -5.07 14.84 2.68
N TYR A 44 -4.77 14.82 1.38
CA TYR A 44 -3.82 13.87 0.80
C TYR A 44 -2.40 14.39 1.01
N LEU A 45 -1.57 13.63 1.72
CA LEU A 45 -0.12 13.89 1.77
C LEU A 45 0.58 13.36 0.52
N VAL A 46 0.16 12.18 0.07
CA VAL A 46 0.81 11.44 -1.02
C VAL A 46 -0.27 10.76 -1.84
N ARG A 47 -0.15 10.79 -3.17
CA ARG A 47 -1.13 10.20 -4.09
C ARG A 47 -0.47 9.60 -5.32
N ASN A 48 -1.02 8.48 -5.82
CA ASN A 48 -0.55 7.78 -7.03
C ASN A 48 0.93 7.41 -6.99
N VAL A 49 1.47 7.04 -5.83
CA VAL A 49 2.85 6.55 -5.77
C VAL A 49 2.87 5.13 -6.27
N ALA A 50 3.62 4.89 -7.35
CA ALA A 50 3.93 3.54 -7.81
C ALA A 50 4.80 2.85 -6.75
N VAL A 51 4.33 1.71 -6.26
CA VAL A 51 5.02 0.93 -5.24
C VAL A 51 5.33 -0.44 -5.84
N ALA A 52 6.50 -0.99 -5.51
CA ALA A 52 6.77 -2.38 -5.82
C ALA A 52 6.00 -3.28 -4.85
N ALA A 53 5.44 -4.39 -5.34
CA ALA A 53 4.80 -5.41 -4.50
C ALA A 53 5.69 -5.81 -3.30
N ALA A 54 6.99 -6.05 -3.55
CA ALA A 54 7.96 -6.39 -2.52
C ALA A 54 8.16 -5.29 -1.45
N ALA A 55 7.97 -4.02 -1.82
CA ALA A 55 8.03 -2.91 -0.87
C ALA A 55 6.76 -2.83 -0.01
N VAL A 56 5.60 -3.16 -0.58
CA VAL A 56 4.33 -3.28 0.17
C VAL A 56 4.43 -4.41 1.21
N SER A 57 4.94 -5.58 0.82
CA SER A 57 5.18 -6.71 1.75
C SER A 57 6.09 -6.30 2.91
N ARG A 58 7.19 -5.60 2.61
CA ARG A 58 8.15 -5.14 3.64
C ARG A 58 7.51 -4.12 4.58
N ALA A 59 6.79 -3.15 4.03
CA ALA A 59 6.10 -2.14 4.84
C ALA A 59 4.97 -2.75 5.68
N ALA A 60 4.21 -3.70 5.15
CA ALA A 60 3.17 -4.40 5.90
C ALA A 60 3.77 -5.21 7.06
N LYS A 61 4.89 -5.91 6.82
CA LYS A 61 5.63 -6.63 7.87
C LYS A 61 6.18 -5.69 8.95
N GLU A 62 6.61 -4.50 8.57
CA GLU A 62 7.12 -3.49 9.51
C GLU A 62 5.99 -2.79 10.30
N LEU A 63 4.80 -2.64 9.71
CA LEU A 63 3.63 -2.09 10.39
C LEU A 63 3.00 -3.10 11.36
N HIS A 64 2.60 -4.28 10.88
CA HIS A 64 2.01 -5.34 11.70
C HIS A 64 1.88 -6.67 10.93
N GLU A 65 2.23 -7.77 11.59
CA GLU A 65 2.16 -9.14 11.05
C GLU A 65 0.74 -9.59 10.63
N GLU A 66 -0.30 -9.06 11.27
CA GLU A 66 -1.71 -9.36 10.93
C GLU A 66 -2.15 -8.71 9.61
N LEU A 67 -1.52 -7.61 9.21
CA LEU A 67 -1.75 -6.99 7.90
C LEU A 67 -0.92 -7.69 6.82
N PHE A 68 0.25 -8.21 7.18
CA PHE A 68 1.15 -8.91 6.26
C PHE A 68 0.53 -10.18 5.68
N THR A 69 -0.06 -11.03 6.53
CA THR A 69 -0.61 -12.33 6.12
C THR A 69 -1.64 -12.25 4.97
N PRO A 70 -2.71 -11.43 5.05
CA PRO A 70 -3.68 -11.31 3.96
C PRO A 70 -3.10 -10.63 2.72
N ILE A 71 -2.16 -9.69 2.89
CA ILE A 71 -1.50 -8.96 1.80
C ILE A 71 -0.60 -9.91 0.99
N GLU A 72 0.17 -10.78 1.65
CA GLU A 72 1.00 -11.80 1.00
C GLU A 72 0.16 -12.87 0.31
N ALA A 73 -0.92 -13.34 0.94
CA ALA A 73 -1.81 -14.31 0.33
C ALA A 73 -2.38 -13.78 -0.99
N LEU A 74 -2.90 -12.55 -0.98
CA LEU A 74 -3.41 -11.88 -2.17
C LEU A 74 -2.32 -11.67 -3.25
N MET A 75 -1.10 -11.32 -2.86
CA MET A 75 0.03 -11.18 -3.77
C MET A 75 0.44 -12.51 -4.41
N ASN A 76 0.43 -13.59 -3.65
CA ASN A 76 0.76 -14.91 -4.16
C ASN A 76 -0.30 -15.40 -5.14
N GLU A 77 -1.59 -15.18 -4.85
CA GLU A 77 -2.68 -15.47 -5.79
C GLU A 77 -2.57 -14.64 -7.08
N ALA A 78 -2.26 -13.35 -6.97
CA ALA A 78 -2.03 -12.50 -8.14
C ALA A 78 -0.87 -13.01 -9.01
N ARG A 79 0.25 -13.39 -8.38
CA ARG A 79 1.40 -13.99 -9.08
C ARG A 79 1.03 -15.31 -9.78
N ALA A 80 0.23 -16.16 -9.13
CA ALA A 80 -0.23 -17.41 -9.74
C ALA A 80 -1.13 -17.16 -10.96
N GLN A 81 -2.03 -16.18 -10.88
CA GLN A 81 -2.89 -15.78 -12.00
C GLN A 81 -2.08 -15.20 -13.16
N GLN A 82 -1.07 -14.38 -12.86
CA GLN A 82 -0.15 -13.84 -13.86
C GLN A 82 0.64 -14.96 -14.54
N ALA A 83 1.20 -15.90 -13.78
CA ALA A 83 1.94 -17.03 -14.32
C ALA A 83 1.06 -17.93 -15.22
N ALA A 84 -0.20 -18.16 -14.83
CA ALA A 84 -1.16 -18.89 -15.65
C ALA A 84 -1.47 -18.16 -16.97
N ARG A 85 -1.66 -16.84 -16.94
CA ARG A 85 -1.87 -16.03 -18.16
C ARG A 85 -0.66 -16.07 -19.08
N VAL A 86 0.55 -15.96 -18.53
CA VAL A 86 1.80 -16.04 -19.28
C VAL A 86 1.94 -17.41 -19.95
N ALA A 87 1.67 -18.50 -19.23
CA ALA A 87 1.73 -19.85 -19.79
C ALA A 87 0.74 -20.07 -20.95
N VAL A 88 -0.48 -19.52 -20.85
CA VAL A 88 -1.46 -19.57 -21.95
C VAL A 88 -0.97 -18.78 -23.15
N LEU A 89 -0.51 -17.54 -22.94
CA LEU A 89 -0.01 -16.68 -24.00
C LEU A 89 1.23 -17.27 -24.68
N GLU A 90 2.14 -17.90 -23.93
CA GLU A 90 3.31 -18.59 -24.48
C GLU A 90 2.92 -19.80 -25.34
N ALA A 91 1.90 -20.58 -24.94
CA ALA A 91 1.39 -21.68 -25.74
C ALA A 91 0.75 -21.19 -27.06
N GLU A 92 0.02 -20.07 -27.02
CA GLU A 92 -0.53 -19.44 -28.23
C GLU A 92 0.58 -18.96 -29.17
N LEU A 93 1.65 -18.38 -28.62
CA LEU A 93 2.79 -17.88 -29.39
C LEU A 93 3.61 -19.02 -30.01
N GLU A 94 3.77 -20.14 -29.30
CA GLU A 94 4.43 -21.34 -29.83
C GLU A 94 3.60 -21.97 -30.96
N ALA A 95 2.28 -22.09 -30.79
CA ALA A 95 1.38 -22.59 -31.83
C ALA A 95 1.43 -21.70 -33.09
N ALA A 96 1.42 -20.38 -32.92
CA ALA A 96 1.54 -19.43 -34.02
C ALA A 96 2.90 -19.52 -34.74
N ARG A 97 4.01 -19.68 -33.98
CA ARG A 97 5.35 -19.89 -34.57
C ARG A 97 5.42 -21.18 -35.37
N LYS A 98 4.79 -22.26 -34.89
CA LYS A 98 4.81 -23.56 -35.56
C LYS A 98 4.01 -23.53 -36.87
N ALA A 99 2.86 -22.87 -36.87
CA ALA A 99 2.06 -22.67 -38.08
C ALA A 99 2.81 -21.83 -39.14
N LEU A 100 3.58 -20.83 -38.71
CA LEU A 100 4.42 -20.04 -39.63
C LEU A 100 5.56 -20.87 -40.22
N ALA A 101 6.19 -21.76 -39.43
CA ALA A 101 7.26 -22.63 -39.90
C ALA A 101 6.80 -23.75 -40.86
N ASP A 102 5.50 -24.07 -40.88
CA ASP A 102 4.89 -25.05 -41.80
C ASP A 102 4.57 -24.40 -43.17
N LEU A 103 4.60 -23.06 -43.25
CA LEU A 103 4.31 -22.27 -44.45
C LEU A 103 5.56 -21.86 -45.24
N ASP A 104 6.76 -22.07 -44.69
CA ASP A 104 8.08 -21.82 -45.33
C ASP A 104 8.71 -23.13 -45.82
#